data_AF-A0A945YLY5-F1
#
_entry.id   AF-A0A945YLY5-F1
#
_cell.length_a   1.000
_cell.length_b   1.000
_cell.length_c   1.000
_cell.angle_alpha   90.00
_cell.angle_beta   90.00
_cell.angle_gamma   90.00
#
_symmetry.space_group_name_H-M   'P 1'
#
loop_
_entity.id
_entity.type
_entity.pdbx_description
1 polymer ?
#
loop_
_entity_poly.entity_id
_entity_poly.type
_entity_poly.pdbx_seq_one_letter_code
_entity_poly.pdbx_strand_id
1 'polypeptide(L)'
;NDYQTVFAEKSGSVAAPTASLHFDDVLLKQLNDFGIKTSKVTLHVGAGTFLPVKVDNIADHKMHSEWGEVNNIAASEIAKTKSEGGRIIPVGTTALRLIETAAKSGKINSWTGDTDIFITPGFKFKIADGLITNFHLPKSTLLMLVSALIGTEKLKNVYLHAINNRYRFFSYGDASLLLP
;
A
#
# COMPACT_ATOMS: atom_id res chain seq x y z
N ASN A 1 15.81 -18.23 4.81
CA ASN A 1 16.51 -16.96 5.07
C ASN A 1 16.37 -15.93 3.95
N ASP A 2 15.82 -16.26 2.77
CA ASP A 2 15.66 -15.33 1.62
C ASP A 2 14.30 -14.61 1.55
N TYR A 3 13.65 -14.34 2.69
CA TYR A 3 12.28 -13.82 2.71
C TYR A 3 12.18 -12.30 2.90
N GLN A 4 13.28 -11.59 2.71
CA GLN A 4 13.36 -10.14 2.94
C GLN A 4 13.39 -9.38 1.62
N THR A 5 12.52 -8.40 1.50
CA THR A 5 12.48 -7.50 0.34
C THR A 5 13.73 -6.61 0.37
N VAL A 6 14.11 -6.03 -0.78
CA VAL A 6 15.19 -5.02 -0.86
C VAL A 6 14.95 -3.80 0.05
N PHE A 7 13.72 -3.66 0.58
CA PHE A 7 13.32 -2.60 1.50
C PHE A 7 13.37 -2.99 2.98
N ALA A 8 13.65 -4.24 3.33
CA ALA A 8 13.64 -4.71 4.71
C ALA A 8 14.94 -4.29 5.44
N GLU A 9 14.82 -3.42 6.45
CA GLU A 9 15.96 -3.01 7.30
C GLU A 9 15.90 -3.61 8.72
N LYS A 10 14.73 -4.11 9.17
CA LYS A 10 14.55 -4.72 10.50
C LYS A 10 13.83 -6.07 10.39
N SER A 11 14.43 -7.11 10.96
CA SER A 11 13.80 -8.41 11.16
C SER A 11 12.66 -8.29 12.17
N GLY A 12 11.41 -8.45 11.73
CA GLY A 12 10.25 -8.34 12.63
C GLY A 12 8.87 -8.43 11.96
N SER A 13 8.78 -8.34 10.63
CA SER A 13 7.51 -8.57 9.94
C SER A 13 7.30 -10.06 9.69
N VAL A 14 6.16 -10.60 10.15
CA VAL A 14 5.76 -12.01 9.92
C VAL A 14 5.37 -12.24 8.46
N ALA A 15 5.10 -11.17 7.70
CA ALA A 15 4.87 -11.20 6.26
C ALA A 15 5.67 -10.09 5.56
N ALA A 16 6.41 -10.46 4.51
CA ALA A 16 7.02 -9.47 3.64
C ALA A 16 5.92 -8.77 2.81
N PRO A 17 5.98 -7.43 2.62
CA PRO A 17 5.07 -6.74 1.72
C PRO A 17 5.32 -7.22 0.28
N THR A 18 4.49 -8.14 -0.21
CA THR A 18 4.77 -8.90 -1.44
C THR A 18 4.70 -8.08 -2.71
N ALA A 19 3.98 -6.95 -2.70
CA ALA A 19 3.99 -6.01 -3.81
C ALA A 19 5.40 -5.43 -4.07
N SER A 20 6.22 -5.33 -3.02
CA SER A 20 7.59 -4.82 -3.14
C SER A 20 8.59 -5.86 -3.65
N LEU A 21 8.21 -7.14 -3.72
CA LEU A 21 9.05 -8.20 -4.30
C LEU A 21 9.22 -8.07 -5.82
N HIS A 22 8.40 -7.24 -6.47
CA HIS A 22 8.52 -6.92 -7.90
C HIS A 22 9.61 -5.88 -8.21
N PHE A 23 10.31 -5.39 -7.17
CA PHE A 23 11.40 -4.43 -7.30
C PHE A 23 12.72 -5.11 -6.98
N ASP A 24 13.63 -5.07 -7.94
CA ASP A 24 15.04 -5.43 -7.76
C ASP A 24 15.91 -4.16 -7.78
N ASP A 25 17.19 -4.34 -7.45
CA ASP A 25 18.16 -3.24 -7.43
C ASP A 25 18.34 -2.57 -8.79
N VAL A 26 18.16 -3.34 -9.88
CA VAL A 26 18.27 -2.82 -11.25
C VAL A 26 17.14 -1.84 -11.54
N LEU A 27 15.89 -2.23 -11.25
CA LEU A 27 14.72 -1.38 -11.41
C LEU A 27 14.81 -0.15 -10.49
N LEU A 28 15.20 -0.32 -9.22
CA LEU A 28 15.37 0.80 -8.30
C LEU A 28 16.42 1.79 -8.79
N LYS A 29 17.53 1.29 -9.33
CA LYS A 29 18.55 2.14 -9.94
C LYS A 29 17.99 2.90 -11.14
N GLN A 30 17.27 2.23 -12.04
CA GLN A 30 16.65 2.86 -13.21
C GLN A 30 15.67 3.97 -12.80
N LEU A 31 14.81 3.70 -11.82
CA LEU A 31 13.88 4.70 -11.28
C LEU A 31 14.63 5.93 -10.75
N ASN A 32 15.71 5.73 -9.98
CA ASN A 32 16.54 6.83 -9.51
C ASN A 32 17.25 7.60 -10.64
N ASP A 33 17.73 6.90 -11.68
CA ASP A 33 18.32 7.52 -12.87
C ASP A 33 17.28 8.38 -13.64
N PHE A 34 15.98 8.01 -13.58
CA PHE A 34 14.85 8.82 -14.07
C PHE A 34 14.42 9.94 -13.11
N GLY A 35 15.14 10.15 -11.99
CA GLY A 35 14.83 11.17 -11.00
C GLY A 35 13.69 10.81 -10.04
N ILE A 36 13.19 9.57 -10.07
CA ILE A 36 12.15 9.09 -9.16
C ILE A 36 12.79 8.78 -7.81
N LYS A 37 12.31 9.44 -6.76
CA LYS A 37 12.81 9.27 -5.39
C LYS A 37 12.08 8.13 -4.68
N THR A 38 12.75 7.54 -3.71
CA THR A 38 12.22 6.45 -2.87
C THR A 38 12.30 6.86 -1.41
N SER A 39 11.19 6.72 -0.69
CA SER A 39 11.11 6.91 0.75
C SER A 39 10.72 5.60 1.42
N LYS A 40 11.36 5.28 2.56
CA LYS A 40 11.08 4.05 3.31
C LYS A 40 10.20 4.33 4.51
N VAL A 41 9.19 3.50 4.72
CA VAL A 41 8.33 3.49 5.92
C VAL A 41 8.33 2.08 6.51
N THR A 42 8.12 1.98 7.82
CA THR A 42 8.15 0.69 8.53
C THR A 42 6.76 0.32 8.96
N LEU A 43 6.32 -0.91 8.66
CA LEU A 43 5.15 -1.50 9.31
C LEU A 43 5.49 -2.89 9.85
N HIS A 44 5.09 -3.14 11.09
CA HIS A 44 5.09 -4.47 11.68
C HIS A 44 3.73 -5.11 11.45
N VAL A 45 3.67 -5.95 10.41
CA VAL A 45 2.48 -6.74 10.10
C VAL A 45 2.41 -7.90 11.08
N GLY A 46 1.42 -7.84 11.98
CA GLY A 46 1.09 -8.95 12.88
C GLY A 46 0.30 -10.05 12.16
N ALA A 47 0.16 -11.22 12.80
CA ALA A 47 -0.58 -12.36 12.22
C ALA A 47 -2.07 -12.05 11.91
N GLY A 48 -2.65 -11.00 12.51
CA GLY A 48 -4.05 -10.61 12.34
C GLY A 48 -4.40 -9.97 11.00
N THR A 49 -3.45 -9.38 10.27
CA THR A 49 -3.71 -8.58 9.06
C THR A 49 -4.31 -9.38 7.91
N PHE A 50 -4.08 -10.69 7.88
CA PHE A 50 -4.58 -11.60 6.83
C PHE A 50 -5.84 -12.36 7.24
N LEU A 51 -6.40 -12.07 8.41
CA LEU A 51 -7.63 -12.73 8.84
C LEU A 51 -8.78 -12.34 7.90
N PRO A 52 -9.57 -13.32 7.41
CA PRO A 52 -10.70 -13.03 6.54
C PRO A 52 -11.72 -12.15 7.28
N VAL A 53 -12.45 -11.32 6.53
CA VAL A 53 -13.58 -10.56 7.09
C VAL A 53 -14.61 -11.56 7.61
N LYS A 54 -14.83 -11.59 8.93
CA LYS A 54 -15.75 -12.52 9.63
C LYS A 54 -17.13 -11.92 9.92
N VAL A 55 -17.45 -10.77 9.34
CA VAL A 55 -18.71 -10.05 9.61
C VAL A 55 -19.60 -10.05 8.36
N ASP A 56 -20.90 -10.21 8.57
CA ASP A 56 -21.91 -10.19 7.49
C ASP A 56 -22.07 -8.77 6.91
N ASN A 57 -21.92 -7.75 7.77
CA ASN A 57 -21.89 -6.35 7.38
C ASN A 57 -20.47 -5.80 7.53
N ILE A 58 -19.90 -5.38 6.41
CA ILE A 58 -18.54 -4.85 6.32
C ILE A 58 -18.37 -3.57 7.17
N ALA A 59 -19.43 -2.80 7.39
CA ALA A 59 -19.37 -1.63 8.26
C ALA A 59 -19.03 -1.99 9.72
N ASP A 60 -19.28 -3.24 10.13
CA ASP A 60 -18.98 -3.75 11.47
C ASP A 60 -17.57 -4.38 11.56
N HIS A 61 -16.81 -4.39 10.46
CA HIS A 61 -15.47 -4.95 10.43
C HIS A 61 -14.49 -4.02 11.15
N LYS A 62 -13.90 -4.53 12.25
CA LYS A 62 -12.76 -3.89 12.90
C LYS A 62 -11.48 -4.41 12.28
N MET A 63 -10.70 -3.50 11.70
CA MET A 63 -9.34 -3.82 11.25
C MET A 63 -8.47 -4.19 12.44
N HIS A 64 -7.61 -5.19 12.24
CA HIS A 64 -6.54 -5.46 13.18
C HIS A 64 -5.55 -4.29 13.15
N SER A 65 -5.19 -3.80 14.33
CA SER A 65 -4.22 -2.73 14.45
C SER A 65 -2.82 -3.24 14.16
N GLU A 66 -2.04 -2.45 13.44
CA GLU A 66 -0.66 -2.74 13.11
C GLU A 66 0.23 -1.58 13.53
N TRP A 67 1.35 -1.89 14.16
CA TRP A 67 2.33 -0.87 14.52
C TRP A 67 3.07 -0.40 13.27
N GLY A 68 3.27 0.91 13.15
CA GLY A 68 3.99 1.53 12.06
C GLY A 68 4.83 2.73 12.46
N GLU A 69 5.73 3.09 11.56
CA GLU A 69 6.60 4.26 11.69
C GLU A 69 6.81 4.93 10.33
N VAL A 70 6.49 6.22 10.28
CA VAL A 70 6.96 7.18 9.29
C VAL A 70 7.95 8.09 10.01
N ASN A 71 9.25 7.87 9.80
CA ASN A 71 10.26 8.70 10.47
C ASN A 71 10.33 10.11 9.86
N ASN A 72 11.12 11.00 10.47
CA ASN A 72 11.28 12.39 10.02
C ASN A 72 11.79 12.50 8.57
N ILE A 73 12.66 11.58 8.14
CA ILE A 73 13.24 11.56 6.79
C ILE A 73 12.13 11.29 5.77
N ALA A 74 11.41 10.18 5.95
CA ALA A 74 10.32 9.78 5.06
C ALA A 74 9.21 10.84 5.01
N ALA A 75 8.82 11.40 6.16
CA ALA A 75 7.83 12.46 6.22
C ALA A 75 8.29 13.70 5.44
N SER A 76 9.56 14.10 5.58
CA SER A 76 10.14 15.25 4.87
C SER A 76 10.21 15.02 3.36
N GLU A 77 10.65 13.84 2.92
CA GLU A 77 10.74 13.49 1.49
C GLU A 77 9.36 13.47 0.82
N ILE A 78 8.36 12.88 1.48
CA ILE A 78 6.98 12.84 1.00
C ILE A 78 6.41 14.26 0.95
N ALA A 79 6.59 15.06 2.00
CA ALA A 79 6.11 16.44 2.05
C ALA A 79 6.75 17.30 0.96
N LYS A 80 8.06 17.16 0.76
CA LYS A 80 8.79 17.87 -0.29
C LYS A 80 8.26 17.51 -1.67
N THR A 81 8.13 16.21 -1.97
CA THR A 81 7.60 15.73 -3.25
C THR A 81 6.21 16.31 -3.52
N LYS A 82 5.32 16.33 -2.51
CA LYS A 82 3.99 16.97 -2.63
C LYS A 82 4.09 18.47 -2.88
N SER A 83 4.98 19.18 -2.18
CA SER A 83 5.15 20.63 -2.34
C SER A 83 5.69 21.02 -3.73
N GLU A 84 6.43 20.13 -4.37
CA GLU A 84 6.96 20.28 -5.72
C GLU A 84 5.96 19.83 -6.81
N GLY A 85 4.74 19.42 -6.43
CA GLY A 85 3.71 18.94 -7.36
C GLY A 85 3.95 17.51 -7.87
N GLY A 86 4.85 16.76 -7.22
CA GLY A 86 5.11 15.36 -7.51
C GLY A 86 4.00 14.43 -7.01
N ARG A 87 4.05 13.16 -7.45
CA ARG A 87 3.11 12.11 -7.07
C ARG A 87 3.72 11.19 -6.02
N ILE A 88 2.91 10.80 -5.03
CA ILE A 88 3.26 9.76 -4.05
C ILE A 88 2.60 8.45 -4.45
N ILE A 89 3.41 7.44 -4.77
CA ILE A 89 2.94 6.11 -5.17
C ILE A 89 3.46 5.09 -4.15
N PRO A 90 2.65 4.68 -3.16
CA PRO A 90 3.02 3.63 -2.23
C PRO A 90 3.15 2.28 -2.94
N VAL A 91 4.14 1.50 -2.52
CA VAL A 91 4.31 0.11 -2.95
C VAL A 91 3.72 -0.79 -1.86
N GLY A 92 2.50 -1.26 -2.10
CA GLY A 92 1.71 -2.08 -1.20
C GLY A 92 0.65 -1.29 -0.42
N THR A 93 -0.49 -1.95 -0.19
CA THR A 93 -1.64 -1.41 0.57
C THR A 93 -1.27 -1.07 2.02
N THR A 94 -0.35 -1.82 2.60
CA THR A 94 0.23 -1.60 3.93
C THR A 94 0.92 -0.24 4.04
N ALA A 95 1.80 0.09 3.08
CA ALA A 95 2.46 1.38 3.02
C ALA A 95 1.45 2.52 2.80
N LEU A 96 0.44 2.30 1.95
CA LEU A 96 -0.63 3.25 1.72
C LEU A 96 -1.39 3.59 3.02
N ARG A 97 -1.82 2.56 3.76
CA ARG A 97 -2.54 2.76 5.03
C ARG A 97 -1.71 3.54 6.04
N LEU A 98 -0.41 3.25 6.11
CA LEU A 98 0.50 3.92 7.01
C LEU A 98 0.65 5.42 6.69
N ILE A 99 0.91 5.79 5.44
CA ILE A 99 1.07 7.21 5.07
C ILE A 99 -0.24 8.01 5.20
N GLU A 100 -1.39 7.39 4.92
CA GLU A 100 -2.70 8.03 5.13
C GLU A 100 -3.01 8.19 6.62
N THR A 101 -2.53 7.28 7.47
CA THR A 101 -2.61 7.42 8.92
C THR A 101 -1.76 8.57 9.42
N ALA A 102 -0.49 8.61 9.00
CA ALA A 102 0.45 9.67 9.37
C ALA A 102 0.01 11.06 8.86
N ALA A 103 -0.87 11.10 7.85
CA ALA A 103 -1.44 12.33 7.31
C ALA A 103 -2.87 12.63 7.77
N LYS A 104 -3.35 12.04 8.87
CA LYS A 104 -4.71 12.31 9.41
C LYS A 104 -4.99 13.81 9.62
N SER A 105 -4.00 14.65 9.88
CA SER A 105 -4.16 16.11 10.01
C SER A 105 -4.28 16.88 8.69
N GLY A 106 -4.16 16.21 7.53
CA GLY A 106 -4.15 16.86 6.21
C GLY A 106 -2.77 17.03 5.60
N LYS A 107 -1.70 16.88 6.39
CA LYS A 107 -0.31 16.91 5.93
C LYS A 107 0.44 15.71 6.53
N ILE A 108 1.37 15.15 5.77
CA ILE A 108 2.25 14.10 6.28
C ILE A 108 3.16 14.69 7.36
N ASN A 109 3.26 13.99 8.50
CA ASN A 109 4.19 14.29 9.57
C ASN A 109 4.92 13.01 9.96
N SER A 110 6.00 13.12 10.72
CA SER A 110 6.53 11.94 11.39
C SER A 110 5.49 11.38 12.35
N TRP A 111 5.42 10.06 12.39
CA TRP A 111 4.38 9.36 13.12
C TRP A 111 4.87 7.96 13.48
N THR A 112 4.60 7.55 14.71
CA THR A 112 4.86 6.19 15.20
C THR A 112 3.69 5.76 16.05
N GLY A 113 3.23 4.53 15.86
CA GLY A 113 2.16 3.97 16.66
C GLY A 113 1.34 2.95 15.91
N ASP A 114 0.15 2.71 16.43
CA ASP A 114 -0.78 1.71 15.93
C ASP A 114 -1.76 2.32 14.91
N THR A 115 -1.95 1.63 13.78
CA THR A 115 -2.94 1.98 12.78
C THR A 115 -3.95 0.87 12.54
N ASP A 116 -5.22 1.24 12.71
CA ASP A 116 -6.40 0.44 12.41
C ASP A 116 -7.20 1.04 11.24
N ILE A 117 -6.59 1.93 10.44
CA ILE A 117 -7.31 2.65 9.39
C ILE A 117 -7.96 1.65 8.42
N PHE A 118 -9.26 1.82 8.23
CA PHE A 118 -10.04 1.05 7.27
C PHE A 118 -10.42 1.95 6.09
N ILE A 119 -9.88 1.62 4.91
CA ILE A 119 -10.07 2.41 3.68
C ILE A 119 -11.13 1.72 2.82
N THR A 120 -12.24 2.41 2.60
CA THR A 120 -13.40 1.93 1.86
C THR A 120 -13.87 2.97 0.84
N PRO A 121 -14.71 2.60 -0.15
CA PRO A 121 -15.23 3.57 -1.13
C PRO A 121 -15.82 4.83 -0.47
N GLY A 122 -15.42 6.00 -0.97
CA GLY A 122 -15.74 7.29 -0.36
C GLY A 122 -14.63 7.87 0.53
N PHE A 123 -13.57 7.11 0.80
CA PHE A 123 -12.37 7.60 1.50
C PHE A 123 -11.69 8.74 0.72
N LYS A 124 -11.27 9.79 1.44
CA LYS A 124 -10.52 10.92 0.86
C LYS A 124 -9.03 10.74 1.11
N PHE A 125 -8.30 10.34 0.07
CA PHE A 125 -6.85 10.22 0.10
C PHE A 125 -6.21 11.61 0.23
N LYS A 126 -5.24 11.73 1.15
CA LYS A 126 -4.54 12.98 1.42
C LYS A 126 -3.15 12.97 0.81
N ILE A 127 -2.51 11.81 0.78
CA ILE A 127 -1.12 11.67 0.36
C ILE A 127 -1.00 10.85 -0.91
N ALA A 128 -1.62 9.67 -0.95
CA ALA A 128 -1.45 8.75 -2.07
C ALA A 128 -2.09 9.30 -3.36
N ASP A 129 -1.30 9.32 -4.44
CA ASP A 129 -1.74 9.71 -5.80
C ASP A 129 -1.85 8.48 -6.73
N GLY A 130 -1.60 7.30 -6.20
CA GLY A 130 -1.65 6.02 -6.89
C GLY A 130 -1.30 4.89 -5.94
N LEU A 131 -1.21 3.67 -6.46
CA LEU A 131 -0.83 2.48 -5.70
C LEU A 131 -0.17 1.45 -6.62
N ILE A 132 0.92 0.85 -6.16
CA ILE A 132 1.43 -0.40 -6.73
C ILE A 132 1.05 -1.54 -5.79
N THR A 133 0.32 -2.54 -6.28
CA THR A 133 -0.12 -3.67 -5.46
C THR A 133 -0.37 -4.94 -6.29
N ASN A 134 -0.41 -6.10 -5.65
CA ASN A 134 -0.83 -7.36 -6.25
C ASN A 134 -2.34 -7.37 -6.56
N PHE A 135 -2.80 -8.36 -7.34
CA PHE A 135 -4.24 -8.63 -7.46
C PHE A 135 -4.78 -9.38 -6.23
N HIS A 136 -5.78 -8.78 -5.59
CA HIS A 136 -6.41 -9.26 -4.36
C HIS A 136 -7.68 -10.08 -4.61
N LEU A 137 -8.05 -10.93 -3.65
CA LEU A 137 -9.26 -11.74 -3.70
C LEU A 137 -10.56 -10.89 -3.75
N PRO A 138 -11.61 -11.38 -4.44
CA PRO A 138 -12.97 -10.86 -4.30
C PRO A 138 -13.39 -10.78 -2.83
N LYS A 139 -14.16 -9.75 -2.48
CA LYS A 139 -14.69 -9.52 -1.13
C LYS A 139 -13.62 -9.39 -0.02
N SER A 140 -12.42 -8.95 -0.35
CA SER A 140 -11.36 -8.64 0.64
C SER A 140 -11.32 -7.15 1.01
N THR A 141 -10.84 -6.83 2.21
CA THR A 141 -10.58 -5.44 2.65
C THR A 141 -9.58 -4.73 1.73
N LEU A 142 -8.59 -5.46 1.20
CA LEU A 142 -7.62 -4.93 0.25
C LEU A 142 -8.28 -4.53 -1.08
N LEU A 143 -9.22 -5.33 -1.57
CA LEU A 143 -9.98 -4.99 -2.77
C LEU A 143 -10.86 -3.75 -2.55
N MET A 144 -11.40 -3.56 -1.35
CA MET A 144 -12.14 -2.34 -1.01
C MET A 144 -11.25 -1.10 -1.00
N LEU A 145 -10.03 -1.19 -0.46
CA LEU A 145 -9.06 -0.11 -0.50
C LEU A 145 -8.74 0.25 -1.95
N VAL A 146 -8.50 -0.74 -2.81
CA VAL A 146 -8.30 -0.50 -4.24
C VAL A 146 -9.54 0.14 -4.87
N SER A 147 -10.73 -0.34 -4.54
CA SER A 147 -12.00 0.25 -5.01
C SER A 147 -12.18 1.70 -4.56
N ALA A 148 -11.70 2.05 -3.38
CA ALA A 148 -11.72 3.43 -2.89
C ALA A 148 -10.80 4.34 -3.71
N LEU A 149 -9.65 3.81 -4.14
CA LEU A 149 -8.65 4.56 -4.89
C LEU A 149 -9.07 4.82 -6.35
N ILE A 150 -9.49 3.79 -7.08
CA ILE A 150 -9.76 3.90 -8.53
C ILE A 150 -11.24 3.87 -8.90
N GLY A 151 -12.13 3.66 -7.92
CA GLY A 151 -13.56 3.52 -8.14
C GLY A 151 -13.97 2.11 -8.58
N THR A 152 -15.20 1.73 -8.22
CA THR A 152 -15.74 0.37 -8.38
C THR A 152 -15.80 -0.08 -9.84
N GLU A 153 -16.22 0.80 -10.76
CA GLU A 153 -16.36 0.44 -12.17
C GLU A 153 -15.00 0.24 -12.85
N LYS A 154 -14.01 1.11 -12.59
CA LYS A 154 -12.65 0.91 -13.10
C LYS A 154 -12.04 -0.38 -12.54
N LEU A 155 -12.24 -0.65 -11.25
CA LEU A 155 -11.77 -1.87 -10.61
C LEU A 155 -12.31 -3.14 -11.29
N LYS A 156 -13.62 -3.19 -11.56
CA LYS A 156 -14.23 -4.31 -12.29
C LYS A 156 -13.57 -4.53 -13.65
N ASN A 157 -13.35 -3.44 -14.41
CA ASN A 157 -12.73 -3.51 -15.73
C ASN A 157 -11.28 -4.01 -15.68
N VAL A 158 -10.49 -3.52 -14.70
CA VAL A 158 -9.10 -3.98 -14.47
C VAL A 158 -9.08 -5.49 -14.17
N TYR A 159 -9.98 -5.97 -13.31
CA TYR A 159 -10.03 -7.38 -12.95
C TYR A 159 -10.52 -8.27 -14.08
N LEU A 160 -11.54 -7.83 -14.84
CA LEU A 160 -11.98 -8.55 -16.04
C LEU A 160 -10.86 -8.68 -17.06
N HIS A 161 -10.12 -7.59 -17.30
CA HIS A 161 -8.95 -7.62 -18.17
C HIS A 161 -7.90 -8.63 -17.67
N ALA A 162 -7.55 -8.58 -16.38
CA ALA A 162 -6.56 -9.48 -15.79
C ALA A 162 -6.98 -10.96 -15.90
N ILE A 163 -8.26 -11.28 -15.67
CA ILE A 163 -8.80 -12.64 -15.82
C ILE A 163 -8.74 -13.08 -17.28
N ASN A 164 -9.22 -12.26 -18.22
CA ASN A 164 -9.24 -12.58 -19.64
C ASN A 164 -7.84 -12.80 -20.21
N ASN A 165 -6.84 -12.09 -19.68
CA ASN A 165 -5.44 -12.20 -20.08
C ASN A 165 -4.62 -13.16 -19.20
N ARG A 166 -5.27 -13.93 -18.32
CA ARG A 166 -4.64 -14.97 -17.48
C ARG A 166 -3.49 -14.46 -16.60
N TYR A 167 -3.66 -13.26 -16.05
CA TYR A 167 -2.73 -12.75 -15.03
C TYR A 167 -2.73 -13.69 -13.83
N ARG A 168 -1.59 -13.77 -13.15
CA ARG A 168 -1.42 -14.50 -11.91
C ARG A 168 -1.85 -13.60 -10.76
N PHE A 169 -2.68 -14.11 -9.85
CA PHE A 169 -3.22 -13.34 -8.74
C PHE A 169 -2.46 -13.66 -7.44
N PHE A 170 -2.84 -13.00 -6.33
CA PHE A 170 -2.30 -13.23 -4.99
C PHE A 170 -0.86 -12.72 -4.78
N SER A 171 -0.30 -13.06 -3.62
CA SER A 171 0.98 -12.56 -3.12
C SER A 171 2.15 -12.73 -4.10
N TYR A 172 2.19 -13.85 -4.82
CA TYR A 172 3.25 -14.18 -5.78
C TYR A 172 2.81 -14.06 -7.25
N GLY A 173 1.62 -13.52 -7.45
CA GLY A 173 1.12 -13.20 -8.78
C GLY A 173 1.73 -11.92 -9.33
N ASP A 174 1.13 -11.43 -10.41
CA ASP A 174 1.51 -10.20 -11.06
C ASP A 174 1.15 -8.97 -10.22
N ALA A 175 1.77 -7.84 -10.55
CA ALA A 175 1.53 -6.55 -9.94
C ALA A 175 0.62 -5.66 -10.83
N SER A 176 0.09 -4.63 -10.22
CA SER A 176 -0.67 -3.57 -10.87
C SER A 176 -0.16 -2.20 -10.42
N LEU A 177 -0.09 -1.25 -11.34
CA LEU A 177 0.04 0.17 -11.05
C LEU A 177 -1.33 0.82 -11.28
N LEU A 178 -1.87 1.43 -10.23
CA LEU A 178 -3.21 1.97 -10.19
C LEU A 178 -3.15 3.48 -9.96
N LEU A 179 -3.70 4.25 -10.91
CA LEU A 179 -3.76 5.71 -10.87
C LEU A 179 -5.25 6.13 -10.93
N PRO A 180 -5.73 6.99 -10.00
CA PRO A 180 -7.13 7.44 -9.95
C PRO A 180 -7.64 8.15 -11.21
#